data_AF-R7P6P9-F1
#
_entry.id   AF-R7P6P9-F1
#
_cell.length_a   1.000
_cell.length_b   1.000
_cell.length_c   1.000
_cell.angle_alpha   90.00
_cell.angle_beta   90.00
_cell.angle_gamma   90.00
#
_symmetry.space_group_name_H-M   'P 1'
#
loop_
_entity.id
_entity.type
_entity.pdbx_description
1 polymer ?
#
loop_
_entity_poly.entity_id
_entity_poly.type
_entity_poly.pdbx_seq_one_letter_code
_entity_poly.pdbx_strand_id
1 'polypeptide(L)'
;MTEDKKELLFSYIKANVAPILVDFITSKDVKNAIVLPASISSNNLNGHYEETEFLPPQWLREILNSKDAKILVIDNIDSISKEEQLKFSELLEHRKISTFNLPDNCVIIVTAKNINKDTINEEIFSLLARI
;
A
#
# COMPACT_ATOMS: atom_id res chain seq x y z
N MET A 1 19.89 7.53 3.05
CA MET A 1 18.70 8.29 3.50
C MET A 1 19.17 9.45 4.37
N THR A 2 18.88 10.69 3.98
CA THR A 2 19.15 11.87 4.83
C THR A 2 18.23 11.84 6.05
N GLU A 3 18.70 12.35 7.20
CA GLU A 3 17.90 12.35 8.43
C GLU A 3 16.57 13.10 8.24
N ASP A 4 16.57 14.20 7.50
CA ASP A 4 15.36 14.99 7.19
C ASP A 4 14.25 14.17 6.51
N LYS A 5 14.59 13.28 5.56
CA LYS A 5 13.61 12.41 4.88
C LYS A 5 13.04 11.35 5.82
N LYS A 6 13.82 10.88 6.80
CA LYS A 6 13.34 9.94 7.82
C LYS A 6 12.34 10.61 8.73
N GLU A 7 12.69 11.77 9.26
CA GLU A 7 11.82 12.51 10.18
C GLU A 7 10.50 12.86 9.51
N LEU A 8 10.54 13.29 8.25
CA LEU A 8 9.35 13.55 7.46
C LEU A 8 8.53 12.29 7.25
N LEU A 9 9.14 11.17 6.84
CA LEU A 9 8.42 9.90 6.72
C LEU A 9 7.75 9.49 8.05
N PHE A 10 8.45 9.63 9.17
CA PHE A 10 7.90 9.34 10.49
C PHE A 10 6.72 10.25 10.86
N SER A 11 6.76 11.54 10.50
CA SER A 11 5.62 12.44 10.76
C SER A 11 4.39 12.04 9.94
N TYR A 12 4.57 11.64 8.67
CA TYR A 12 3.48 11.14 7.83
C TYR A 12 2.91 9.82 8.34
N ILE A 13 3.78 8.88 8.74
CA ILE A 13 3.36 7.60 9.35
C ILE A 13 2.54 7.86 10.63
N LYS A 14 2.97 8.79 11.48
CA LYS A 14 2.24 9.16 12.71
C LYS A 14 0.90 9.83 12.43
N ALA A 15 0.83 10.65 11.38
CA ALA A 15 -0.40 11.33 11.00
C ALA A 15 -1.42 10.38 10.36
N ASN A 16 -0.95 9.39 9.58
CA ASN A 16 -1.76 8.39 8.88
C ASN A 16 -2.98 8.95 8.11
N VAL A 17 -2.80 10.12 7.48
CA VAL A 17 -3.90 10.81 6.77
C VAL A 17 -4.07 10.27 5.35
N ALA A 18 -2.97 9.94 4.67
CA ALA A 18 -2.97 9.47 3.28
C ALA A 18 -1.86 8.42 3.08
N PRO A 19 -1.99 7.53 2.08
CA PRO A 19 -0.91 6.65 1.68
C PRO A 19 0.32 7.45 1.22
N ILE A 20 1.52 6.91 1.46
CA ILE A 20 2.78 7.65 1.31
C ILE A 20 3.59 7.08 0.15
N LEU A 21 3.99 7.90 -0.82
CA LEU A 21 4.85 7.52 -1.94
C LEU A 21 6.32 7.90 -1.68
N VAL A 22 7.23 6.93 -1.79
CA VAL A 22 8.67 7.10 -1.54
C VAL A 22 9.52 6.37 -2.58
N ASP A 23 10.71 6.91 -2.89
CA ASP A 23 11.73 6.27 -3.75
C ASP A 23 13.08 6.03 -3.05
N PHE A 24 13.21 6.43 -1.78
CA PHE A 24 14.46 6.41 -1.04
C PHE A 24 14.56 5.27 -0.02
N ILE A 25 13.51 4.45 0.09
CA ILE A 25 13.48 3.21 0.88
C ILE A 25 12.85 2.08 0.06
N THR A 26 13.18 0.86 0.44
CA THR A 26 12.58 -0.37 -0.10
C THR A 26 11.68 -1.03 0.95
N SER A 27 10.86 -1.99 0.53
CA SER A 27 10.08 -2.82 1.46
C SER A 27 10.92 -3.46 2.58
N LYS A 28 12.20 -3.76 2.33
CA LYS A 28 13.13 -4.35 3.30
C LYS A 28 13.52 -3.40 4.44
N ASP A 29 13.42 -2.09 4.21
CA ASP A 29 13.76 -1.08 5.21
C ASP A 29 12.61 -0.87 6.22
N VAL A 30 11.41 -1.36 5.91
CA VAL A 30 10.21 -1.25 6.75
C VAL A 30 10.03 -2.52 7.57
N LYS A 31 10.37 -2.45 8.86
CA LYS A 31 10.21 -3.58 9.79
C LYS A 31 8.74 -3.86 10.08
N ASN A 32 8.40 -5.14 10.26
CA ASN A 32 7.06 -5.62 10.63
C ASN A 32 5.94 -5.23 9.64
N ALA A 33 6.31 -4.96 8.38
CA ALA A 33 5.36 -4.67 7.32
C ALA A 33 4.78 -5.93 6.67
N ILE A 34 3.55 -5.82 6.19
CA ILE A 34 2.99 -6.71 5.18
C ILE A 34 3.37 -6.12 3.83
N VAL A 35 4.01 -6.92 2.97
CA VAL A 35 4.53 -6.46 1.68
C VAL A 35 3.70 -7.06 0.56
N LEU A 36 3.08 -6.20 -0.24
CA LEU A 36 2.41 -6.54 -1.49
C LEU A 36 3.33 -6.18 -2.66
N PRO A 37 3.84 -7.15 -3.44
CA PRO A 37 4.54 -6.79 -4.67
C PRO A 37 3.56 -6.12 -5.63
N ALA A 38 3.99 -5.08 -6.36
CA ALA A 38 3.12 -4.44 -7.35
C ALA A 38 2.59 -5.45 -8.40
N SER A 39 3.34 -6.51 -8.71
CA SER A 39 2.93 -7.60 -9.61
C SER A 39 1.92 -8.59 -9.03
N ILE A 40 1.39 -8.37 -7.82
CA ILE A 40 0.37 -9.24 -7.22
C ILE A 40 -0.83 -9.40 -8.16
N SER A 41 -1.31 -10.63 -8.33
CA SER A 41 -2.49 -10.90 -9.14
C SER A 41 -3.76 -10.39 -8.45
N SER A 42 -4.78 -10.00 -9.22
CA SER A 42 -6.05 -9.53 -8.67
C SER A 42 -6.71 -10.56 -7.73
N ASN A 43 -6.53 -11.86 -7.99
CA ASN A 43 -7.06 -12.93 -7.13
C ASN A 43 -6.41 -12.96 -5.74
N ASN A 44 -5.13 -12.57 -5.64
CA ASN A 44 -4.42 -12.53 -4.35
C ASN A 44 -4.55 -11.16 -3.68
N LEU A 45 -4.84 -10.11 -4.45
CA LEU A 45 -5.10 -8.77 -3.96
C LEU A 45 -6.50 -8.65 -3.34
N ASN A 46 -7.49 -9.28 -3.97
CA ASN A 46 -8.91 -9.12 -3.65
C ASN A 46 -9.45 -10.27 -2.79
N GLY A 47 -10.64 -10.05 -2.21
CA GLY A 47 -11.39 -11.13 -1.56
C GLY A 47 -11.85 -12.19 -2.57
N HIS A 48 -12.11 -13.39 -2.08
CA HIS A 48 -12.56 -14.53 -2.87
C HIS A 48 -13.70 -15.26 -2.17
N TYR A 49 -14.49 -15.99 -2.94
CA TYR A 49 -15.53 -16.86 -2.38
C TYR A 49 -14.94 -18.23 -2.03
N GLU A 50 -15.19 -18.68 -0.82
CA GLU A 50 -15.09 -20.09 -0.42
C GLU A 50 -16.51 -20.60 -0.16
N GLU A 51 -16.98 -21.50 -1.02
CA GLU A 51 -18.36 -21.99 -1.04
C GLU A 51 -19.40 -20.85 -1.17
N THR A 52 -19.99 -20.42 -0.06
CA THR A 52 -20.99 -19.35 0.02
C THR A 52 -20.49 -18.13 0.79
N GLU A 53 -19.32 -18.22 1.40
CA GLU A 53 -18.73 -17.15 2.21
C GLU A 53 -17.74 -16.34 1.38
N PHE A 54 -17.89 -15.02 1.40
CA PHE A 54 -16.89 -14.12 0.83
C PHE A 54 -15.83 -13.83 1.89
N LEU A 55 -14.58 -14.16 1.58
CA LEU A 55 -13.46 -14.07 2.51
C LEU A 55 -12.44 -13.02 2.06
N PRO A 56 -11.77 -12.35 3.02
CA PRO A 56 -10.72 -11.40 2.69
C PRO A 56 -9.47 -12.12 2.13
N PRO A 57 -8.63 -11.40 1.36
CA PRO A 57 -7.35 -11.94 0.91
C PRO A 57 -6.44 -12.24 2.10
N GLN A 58 -5.48 -13.15 1.91
CA GLN A 58 -4.59 -13.60 2.99
C GLN A 58 -3.86 -12.44 3.68
N TRP A 59 -3.31 -11.50 2.91
CA TRP A 59 -2.56 -10.36 3.44
C TRP A 59 -3.43 -9.47 4.35
N LEU A 60 -4.71 -9.32 4.03
CA LEU A 60 -5.63 -8.52 4.84
C LEU A 60 -6.03 -9.28 6.10
N ARG A 61 -6.20 -10.60 6.04
CA ARG A 61 -6.38 -11.44 7.24
C ARG A 61 -5.23 -11.28 8.23
N GLU A 62 -3.99 -11.23 7.74
CA GLU A 62 -2.80 -11.04 8.58
C GLU A 62 -2.81 -9.68 9.28
N ILE A 63 -3.30 -8.63 8.62
CA ILE A 63 -3.49 -7.31 9.22
C ILE A 63 -4.62 -7.34 10.27
N LEU A 64 -5.78 -7.89 9.91
CA LEU A 64 -6.97 -7.93 10.77
C LEU A 64 -6.77 -8.77 12.04
N ASN A 65 -5.95 -9.83 11.96
CA ASN A 65 -5.64 -10.71 13.09
C ASN A 65 -4.51 -10.16 13.98
N SER A 66 -3.86 -9.06 13.58
CA SER A 66 -2.79 -8.46 14.38
C SER A 66 -3.35 -7.46 15.39
N LYS A 67 -2.82 -7.51 16.62
CA LYS A 67 -3.11 -6.51 17.66
C LYS A 67 -2.28 -5.23 17.52
N ASP A 68 -1.16 -5.31 16.80
CA ASP A 68 -0.24 -4.20 16.60
C ASP A 68 -0.57 -3.44 15.31
N ALA A 69 -0.29 -2.14 15.31
CA ALA A 69 -0.33 -1.36 14.07
C ALA A 69 0.61 -1.98 13.03
N LYS A 70 0.06 -2.29 11.85
CA LYS A 70 0.81 -2.84 10.72
C LYS A 70 1.02 -1.79 9.66
N ILE A 71 2.22 -1.80 9.07
CA ILE A 71 2.49 -1.05 7.85
C ILE A 71 2.23 -1.99 6.67
N LEU A 72 1.43 -1.53 5.72
CA LEU A 72 1.25 -2.17 4.43
C LEU A 72 2.16 -1.49 3.41
N VAL A 73 3.02 -2.25 2.76
CA VAL A 73 3.92 -1.74 1.72
C VAL A 73 3.49 -2.29 0.37
N ILE A 74 3.10 -1.43 -0.56
CA ILE A 74 2.96 -1.77 -1.99
C ILE A 74 4.32 -1.52 -2.64
N ASP A 75 5.02 -2.60 -2.99
CA ASP A 75 6.43 -2.55 -3.38
C ASP A 75 6.60 -2.37 -4.89
N ASN A 76 7.37 -1.35 -5.28
CA ASN A 76 7.76 -1.01 -6.65
C ASN A 76 6.56 -0.81 -7.59
N ILE A 77 5.66 0.13 -7.28
CA ILE A 77 4.46 0.43 -8.07
C ILE A 77 4.79 0.79 -9.53
N ASP A 78 5.95 1.39 -9.76
CA ASP A 78 6.47 1.78 -11.08
C ASP A 78 7.06 0.61 -11.88
N SER A 79 7.00 -0.63 -11.36
CA SER A 79 7.44 -1.84 -12.06
C SER A 79 6.37 -2.47 -12.95
N ILE A 80 5.12 -2.02 -12.83
CA ILE A 80 3.96 -2.47 -13.61
C ILE A 80 3.39 -1.32 -14.45
N SER A 81 2.55 -1.63 -15.44
CA SER A 81 1.97 -0.62 -16.32
C SER A 81 1.04 0.34 -15.56
N LYS A 82 0.87 1.57 -16.05
CA LYS A 82 -0.08 2.55 -15.46
C LYS A 82 -1.50 1.99 -15.34
N GLU A 83 -1.93 1.16 -16.30
CA GLU A 83 -3.24 0.51 -16.27
C GLU A 83 -3.31 -0.53 -15.14
N GLU A 84 -2.27 -1.35 -14.99
CA GLU A 84 -2.25 -2.37 -13.93
C GLU A 84 -2.18 -1.75 -12.53
N GLN A 85 -1.59 -0.57 -12.37
CA GLN A 85 -1.53 0.15 -11.09
C GLN A 85 -2.93 0.50 -10.55
N LEU A 86 -3.93 0.67 -11.42
CA LEU A 86 -5.30 1.00 -11.04
C LEU A 86 -5.97 -0.07 -10.19
N LYS A 87 -5.45 -1.31 -10.17
CA LYS A 87 -5.97 -2.35 -9.26
C LYS A 87 -5.84 -1.98 -7.78
N PHE A 88 -4.98 -1.02 -7.44
CA PHE A 88 -4.81 -0.53 -6.07
C PHE A 88 -5.68 0.70 -5.74
N SER A 89 -6.47 1.25 -6.68
CA SER A 89 -7.23 2.49 -6.45
C SER A 89 -8.19 2.38 -5.26
N GLU A 90 -8.98 1.30 -5.19
CA GLU A 90 -9.90 1.06 -4.09
C GLU A 90 -9.18 1.07 -2.72
N LEU A 91 -8.03 0.42 -2.64
CA LEU A 91 -7.24 0.33 -1.42
C LEU A 91 -6.66 1.69 -1.03
N LEU A 92 -6.17 2.46 -2.00
CA LEU A 92 -5.52 3.74 -1.74
C LEU A 92 -6.54 4.85 -1.42
N GLU A 93 -7.68 4.86 -2.09
CA GLU A 93 -8.72 5.88 -1.93
C GLU A 93 -9.63 5.59 -0.74
N HIS A 94 -10.10 4.34 -0.62
CA HIS A 94 -11.13 3.98 0.36
C HIS A 94 -10.59 3.16 1.53
N ARG A 95 -9.30 2.81 1.52
CA ARG A 95 -8.66 2.01 2.57
C ARG A 95 -9.43 0.71 2.85
N LYS A 96 -9.87 0.05 1.79
CA LYS A 96 -10.60 -1.22 1.86
C LYS A 96 -10.34 -2.06 0.61
N ILE A 97 -10.77 -3.31 0.68
CA ILE A 97 -10.87 -4.20 -0.47
C ILE A 97 -12.26 -4.79 -0.48
N SER A 98 -13.03 -4.50 -1.52
CA SER A 98 -14.42 -4.92 -1.64
C SER A 98 -15.26 -4.48 -0.43
N THR A 99 -15.60 -5.41 0.47
CA THR A 99 -16.39 -5.19 1.68
C THR A 99 -15.53 -5.10 2.95
N PHE A 100 -14.22 -5.38 2.86
CA PHE A 100 -13.32 -5.48 4.00
C PHE A 100 -12.52 -4.20 4.20
N ASN A 101 -12.76 -3.50 5.30
CA ASN A 101 -12.02 -2.29 5.65
C ASN A 101 -10.64 -2.62 6.20
N LEU A 102 -9.66 -1.80 5.84
CA LEU A 102 -8.35 -1.78 6.48
C LEU A 102 -8.48 -1.11 7.85
N PRO A 103 -7.81 -1.59 8.90
CA PRO A 103 -7.81 -0.92 10.20
C PRO A 103 -7.32 0.54 10.13
N ASP A 104 -7.92 1.41 10.95
CA ASP A 104 -7.60 2.84 11.00
C ASP A 104 -6.14 3.11 11.42
N ASN A 105 -5.53 2.20 12.16
CA ASN A 105 -4.15 2.28 12.60
C ASN A 105 -3.14 1.67 11.60
N CYS A 106 -3.60 1.12 10.47
CA CYS A 106 -2.72 0.60 9.43
C CYS A 106 -2.17 1.76 8.59
N VAL A 107 -0.89 1.77 8.28
CA VAL A 107 -0.29 2.81 7.42
C VAL A 107 0.04 2.20 6.07
N ILE A 108 -0.29 2.88 4.97
CA ILE A 108 0.03 2.42 3.62
C ILE A 108 1.25 3.20 3.10
N ILE A 109 2.29 2.48 2.72
CA ILE A 109 3.47 3.01 2.05
C ILE A 109 3.53 2.39 0.65
N VAL A 110 3.80 3.21 -0.35
CA VAL A 110 4.00 2.81 -1.73
C VAL A 110 5.44 3.15 -2.09
N THR A 111 6.21 2.14 -2.51
CA THR A 111 7.58 2.36 -2.97
C THR A 111 7.62 2.41 -4.49
N ALA A 112 8.54 3.21 -5.02
CA ALA A 112 8.89 3.25 -6.43
C ALA A 112 10.42 3.24 -6.58
N LYS A 113 10.93 2.78 -7.71
CA LYS A 113 12.37 2.95 -8.01
C LYS A 113 12.70 4.41 -8.32
N ASN A 114 11.79 5.08 -9.03
CA ASN A 114 11.91 6.49 -9.32
C ASN A 114 10.52 7.12 -9.43
N ILE A 115 10.26 8.20 -8.69
CA ILE A 115 8.98 8.89 -8.74
C ILE A 115 8.94 9.76 -10.00
N ASN A 116 8.32 9.22 -11.05
CA ASN A 116 8.07 9.94 -12.31
C ASN A 116 6.57 9.88 -12.65
N LYS A 117 6.02 11.02 -13.09
CA LYS A 117 4.65 11.12 -13.62
C LYS A 117 4.44 10.27 -14.89
N ASP A 118 5.52 9.94 -15.59
CA ASP A 118 5.45 9.08 -16.76
C ASP A 118 5.35 7.58 -16.40
N THR A 119 5.77 7.19 -15.19
CA THR A 119 5.79 5.79 -14.76
C THR A 119 4.63 5.45 -13.82
N ILE A 120 4.12 6.43 -13.08
CA ILE A 120 3.00 6.25 -12.15
C ILE A 120 1.73 6.83 -12.77
N ASN A 121 0.63 6.08 -12.70
CA ASN A 121 -0.68 6.51 -13.16
C ASN A 121 -1.11 7.81 -12.45
N GLU A 122 -1.71 8.75 -13.18
CA GLU A 122 -2.10 10.06 -12.66
C GLU A 122 -3.12 9.98 -11.51
N GLU A 123 -4.06 9.04 -11.59
CA GLU A 123 -5.07 8.80 -10.56
C GLU A 123 -4.40 8.28 -9.30
N ILE A 124 -3.59 7.23 -9.43
CA ILE A 124 -2.81 6.67 -8.31
C ILE A 124 -1.92 7.75 -7.70
N PHE A 125 -1.21 8.51 -8.52
CA PHE A 125 -0.33 9.58 -8.06
C PHE A 125 -1.09 10.65 -7.27
N SER A 126 -2.34 10.96 -7.63
CA SER A 126 -3.17 11.95 -6.94
C SER A 126 -3.63 11.51 -5.54
N LEU A 127 -3.66 10.20 -5.27
CA LEU A 127 -4.04 9.62 -3.98
C LEU A 127 -2.89 9.57 -2.96
N LEU A 128 -1.65 9.83 -3.39
CA LEU A 128 -0.45 9.60 -2.59
C LEU A 128 0.19 10.90 -2.10
N ALA A 129 0.63 10.90 -0.84
CA ALA A 129 1.52 11.92 -0.30
C ALA A 129 2.98 11.62 -0.66
N ARG A 130 3.62 12.49 -1.44
CA ARG A 130 5.01 12.32 -1.89
C ARG A 130 6.02 12.90 -0.90
N ILE A 131 7.10 12.16 -0.65
CA ILE A 131 8.25 12.55 0.19
C ILE A 131 9.56 12.46 -0.59
#